data_AF-A0A847MP68-F1
#
_entry.id   AF-A0A847MP68-F1
#
_cell.length_a   1.000
_cell.length_b   1.000
_cell.length_c   1.000
_cell.angle_alpha   90.00
_cell.angle_beta   90.00
_cell.angle_gamma   90.00
#
_symmetry.space_group_name_H-M   'P 1'
#
loop_
_entity.id
_entity.type
_entity.pdbx_description
1 polymer ?
#
loop_
_entity_poly.entity_id
_entity_poly.type
_entity_poly.pdbx_seq_one_letter_code
_entity_poly.pdbx_strand_id
1 'polypeptide(L)'
;RFRKTLMSWHNALGVWLLPLWLVLPVTGVLMTNMIGGPDVEQFSQNSATIPVMVEHLQETGQLEQLVSITSLKGGRYMMVNLMSDAGLETVQIDADTLVASPVELNTYIPKVLHEGTWAGAFSGWLNFLVAGALLFFTGSGVYSWVVRSQRERNERLAAPVTGGANEVLVAYATQTGTAQGLAKDTVEYLQRHDVKAKISPLASVTAQSMAQFKATLIIASTTGEGDMPEGAKRFINGLLAAANLDATQINYSILALGDSSYAQFCAAGIKLEQSLQKIGAQATQPLVKADADPIPAWSEWIQGVAKSLGFTPSAEVELPRSNDTLVKAKLIERKRLDNPEFSRNEVQMLLFELPNDIDFRGGDLFLVTPPGEQQSRPYSVGSDVLEGNILRLTVSLHQFKDADGLVRNGACSQYLCHDLEVGQTIDAVVRTHSSFHVPEDNQPMILAGTGCGIAPLVGFLPRLAKDRRYTWLFFGNGHEQGDNLYAEEWDKAQQDGVISRIDRVFDNQQRGYIQHQMITHGEEIFQLLQQQGARIFLCGRANTVGRGVEEALLSIAQTHGGMSEEQAQNWLTRLREEERIREDLFG
;
A
#
# COMPACT_ATOMS: atom_id res chain seq x y z
N ARG A 1 -24.61 -38.30 4.32
CA ARG A 1 -23.63 -37.44 5.05
C ARG A 1 -23.39 -36.08 4.40
N PHE A 2 -24.06 -35.73 3.29
CA PHE A 2 -23.95 -34.41 2.66
C PHE A 2 -24.98 -33.46 3.30
N ARG A 3 -24.51 -32.51 4.13
CA ARG A 3 -25.34 -31.49 4.78
C ARG A 3 -25.61 -30.32 3.82
N LYS A 4 -26.69 -29.57 4.06
CA LYS A 4 -27.28 -28.43 3.32
C LYS A 4 -26.33 -27.24 3.00
N THR A 5 -25.15 -27.47 2.44
CA THR A 5 -24.18 -26.41 2.09
C THR A 5 -23.70 -26.60 0.67
N LEU A 6 -23.51 -25.48 -0.04
CA LEU A 6 -23.02 -25.45 -1.43
C LEU A 6 -21.68 -26.22 -1.56
N MET A 7 -20.80 -26.10 -0.58
CA MET A 7 -19.50 -26.77 -0.55
C MET A 7 -19.59 -28.30 -0.42
N SER A 8 -20.62 -28.79 0.28
CA SER A 8 -20.87 -30.23 0.40
C SER A 8 -21.34 -30.83 -0.93
N TRP A 9 -22.09 -30.07 -1.74
CA TRP A 9 -22.48 -30.47 -3.08
C TRP A 9 -21.30 -30.41 -4.06
N HIS A 10 -20.45 -29.39 -3.93
CA HIS A 10 -19.24 -29.23 -4.73
C HIS A 10 -18.27 -30.42 -4.53
N ASN A 11 -18.03 -30.83 -3.28
CA ASN A 11 -17.17 -31.97 -2.98
C ASN A 11 -17.77 -33.30 -3.45
N ALA A 12 -19.09 -33.47 -3.37
CA ALA A 12 -19.76 -34.65 -3.88
C ALA A 12 -19.59 -34.73 -5.41
N LEU A 13 -19.99 -33.67 -6.12
CA LEU A 13 -19.92 -33.61 -7.57
C LEU A 13 -18.48 -33.75 -8.09
N GLY A 14 -17.50 -33.15 -7.41
CA GLY A 14 -16.08 -33.29 -7.76
C GLY A 14 -15.60 -34.74 -7.75
N VAL A 15 -16.01 -35.55 -6.76
CA VAL A 15 -15.64 -36.97 -6.69
C VAL A 15 -16.34 -37.79 -7.79
N TRP A 16 -17.62 -37.50 -8.07
CA TRP A 16 -18.38 -38.18 -9.12
C TRP A 16 -17.91 -37.82 -10.53
N LEU A 17 -17.43 -36.59 -10.74
CA LEU A 17 -16.95 -36.10 -12.04
C LEU A 17 -15.44 -36.31 -12.25
N LEU A 18 -14.70 -36.76 -11.23
CA LEU A 18 -13.25 -37.01 -11.31
C LEU A 18 -12.85 -37.92 -12.48
N PRO A 19 -13.55 -39.05 -12.76
CA PRO A 19 -13.18 -39.91 -13.89
C PRO A 19 -13.31 -39.19 -15.24
N LEU A 20 -14.35 -38.37 -15.42
CA LEU A 20 -14.57 -37.54 -16.61
C LEU A 20 -13.50 -36.44 -16.73
N TRP A 21 -13.10 -35.84 -15.61
CA TRP A 21 -12.03 -34.86 -15.53
C TRP A 21 -10.68 -35.40 -16.00
N LEU A 22 -10.40 -36.67 -15.70
CA LEU A 22 -9.14 -37.31 -16.08
C LEU A 22 -9.10 -37.70 -17.56
N VAL A 23 -10.25 -37.78 -18.26
CA VAL A 23 -10.29 -38.15 -19.68
C VAL A 23 -9.47 -37.18 -20.53
N LEU A 24 -9.67 -35.87 -20.39
CA LEU A 24 -8.95 -34.86 -21.18
C LEU A 24 -7.41 -34.90 -21.02
N PRO A 25 -6.83 -34.85 -19.81
CA PRO A 25 -5.37 -34.92 -19.65
C PRO A 25 -4.81 -36.29 -20.04
N VAL A 26 -5.50 -37.40 -19.73
CA VAL A 26 -5.03 -38.74 -20.11
C VAL A 26 -5.03 -38.90 -21.63
N THR A 27 -6.13 -38.53 -22.29
CA THR A 27 -6.21 -38.57 -23.76
C THR A 27 -5.25 -37.60 -24.42
N GLY A 28 -5.00 -36.42 -23.83
CA GLY A 28 -3.98 -35.48 -24.30
C GLY A 28 -2.56 -36.07 -24.22
N VAL A 29 -2.22 -36.79 -23.15
CA VAL A 29 -0.95 -37.51 -23.01
C VAL A 29 -0.84 -38.66 -24.01
N LEU A 30 -1.90 -39.46 -24.16
CA LEU A 30 -1.96 -40.54 -25.16
C LEU A 30 -1.81 -39.98 -26.58
N MET A 31 -2.41 -38.82 -26.87
CA MET A 31 -2.28 -38.11 -28.13
C MET A 31 -0.87 -37.59 -28.40
N THR A 32 -0.27 -36.97 -27.41
CA THR A 32 1.11 -36.46 -27.52
C THR A 32 2.10 -37.58 -27.81
N ASN A 33 1.87 -38.78 -27.27
CA ASN A 33 2.74 -39.94 -27.44
C ASN A 33 2.27 -40.90 -28.55
N MET A 34 1.21 -40.56 -29.30
CA MET A 34 0.60 -41.43 -30.33
C MET A 34 0.24 -42.84 -29.83
N ILE A 35 0.02 -43.01 -28.51
CA ILE A 35 -0.33 -44.31 -27.92
C ILE A 35 -1.78 -44.65 -28.31
N GLY A 36 -1.97 -45.78 -28.98
CA GLY A 36 -3.27 -46.17 -29.54
C GLY A 36 -3.67 -45.41 -30.81
N GLY A 37 -2.72 -44.72 -31.46
CA GLY A 37 -2.87 -44.10 -32.77
C GLY A 37 -2.90 -45.11 -33.92
N PRO A 38 -3.29 -44.66 -35.14
CA PRO A 38 -3.19 -45.51 -36.33
C PRO A 38 -1.74 -45.96 -36.54
N ASP A 39 -1.56 -47.20 -37.02
CA ASP A 39 -0.26 -47.78 -37.29
C ASP A 39 0.33 -47.10 -38.54
N VAL A 40 1.02 -45.98 -38.31
CA VAL A 40 1.69 -45.25 -39.38
C VAL A 40 2.98 -46.00 -39.69
N GLU A 41 2.96 -46.84 -40.72
CA GLU A 41 4.16 -47.54 -41.19
C GLU A 41 5.31 -46.53 -41.36
N GLN A 42 6.45 -46.82 -40.72
CA GLN A 42 7.63 -45.98 -40.76
C GLN A 42 8.30 -46.08 -42.14
N PHE A 43 7.80 -45.33 -43.11
CA PHE A 43 8.50 -45.17 -44.38
C PHE A 43 9.48 -43.98 -44.36
N SER A 44 10.23 -43.85 -45.46
CA SER A 44 11.58 -43.30 -45.53
C SER A 44 11.72 -41.82 -45.11
N GLN A 45 12.97 -41.38 -44.96
CA GLN A 45 13.33 -40.03 -44.50
C GLN A 45 13.16 -38.91 -45.57
N ASN A 46 12.69 -39.22 -46.79
CA ASN A 46 12.48 -38.21 -47.81
C ASN A 46 11.11 -37.54 -47.67
N SER A 47 11.12 -36.21 -47.54
CA SER A 47 9.90 -35.41 -47.49
C SER A 47 9.33 -35.20 -48.90
N ALA A 48 8.19 -35.80 -49.24
CA ALA A 48 7.44 -35.38 -50.43
C ALA A 48 6.95 -33.93 -50.24
N THR A 49 7.10 -33.11 -51.27
CA THR A 49 6.57 -31.75 -51.27
C THR A 49 5.14 -31.74 -51.82
N ILE A 50 4.31 -30.79 -51.35
CA ILE A 50 2.92 -30.63 -51.82
C ILE A 50 2.79 -30.65 -53.36
N PRO A 51 3.68 -30.01 -54.14
CA PRO A 51 3.62 -30.05 -55.60
C PRO A 51 3.70 -31.47 -56.20
N VAL A 52 4.59 -32.32 -55.69
CA VAL A 52 4.76 -33.72 -56.16
C VAL A 52 3.47 -34.52 -55.93
N MET A 53 2.76 -34.22 -54.85
CA MET A 53 1.53 -34.94 -54.50
C MET A 53 0.32 -34.47 -55.29
N VAL A 54 0.27 -33.17 -55.61
CA VAL A 54 -0.72 -32.63 -56.54
C VAL A 54 -0.52 -33.23 -57.94
N GLU A 55 0.73 -33.36 -58.40
CA GLU A 55 1.06 -33.99 -59.68
C GLU A 55 0.65 -35.47 -59.71
N HIS A 56 0.94 -36.23 -58.64
CA HIS A 56 0.51 -37.62 -58.54
C HIS A 56 -1.01 -37.79 -58.54
N LEU A 57 -1.75 -36.97 -57.78
CA LEU A 57 -3.22 -36.99 -57.78
C LEU A 57 -3.81 -36.61 -59.13
N GLN A 58 -3.12 -35.77 -59.90
CA GLN A 58 -3.49 -35.45 -61.27
C GLN A 58 -3.28 -36.64 -62.21
N GLU A 59 -2.17 -37.37 -62.06
CA GLU A 59 -1.86 -38.58 -62.84
C GLU A 59 -2.81 -39.74 -62.53
N THR A 60 -3.24 -39.91 -61.28
CA THR A 60 -4.19 -40.95 -60.87
C THR A 60 -5.66 -40.56 -61.10
N GLY A 61 -5.93 -39.33 -61.56
CA GLY A 61 -7.28 -38.83 -61.80
C GLY A 61 -8.09 -38.54 -60.53
N GLN A 62 -7.44 -38.50 -59.36
CA GLN A 62 -8.08 -38.27 -58.05
C GLN A 62 -8.07 -36.80 -57.63
N LEU A 63 -7.46 -35.91 -58.42
CA LEU A 63 -7.34 -34.49 -58.09
C LEU A 63 -8.70 -33.80 -57.88
N GLU A 64 -9.73 -34.17 -58.64
CA GLU A 64 -11.08 -33.61 -58.50
C GLU A 64 -11.78 -34.02 -57.20
N GLN A 65 -11.32 -35.09 -56.56
CA GLN A 65 -11.82 -35.58 -55.27
C GLN A 65 -11.06 -34.96 -54.09
N LEU A 66 -10.01 -34.17 -54.36
CA LEU A 66 -9.15 -33.63 -53.31
C LEU A 66 -9.85 -32.55 -52.48
N VAL A 67 -9.93 -32.77 -51.17
CA VAL A 67 -10.45 -31.79 -50.20
C VAL A 67 -9.33 -31.00 -49.55
N SER A 68 -8.31 -31.70 -49.07
CA SER A 68 -7.16 -31.07 -48.41
C SER A 68 -5.94 -31.99 -48.38
N ILE A 69 -4.76 -31.38 -48.38
CA ILE A 69 -3.47 -32.04 -48.15
C ILE A 69 -2.89 -31.41 -46.89
N THR A 70 -2.55 -32.23 -45.90
CA THR A 70 -1.88 -31.78 -44.68
C THR A 70 -0.52 -32.45 -44.55
N SER A 71 0.53 -31.63 -44.40
CA SER A 71 1.89 -32.07 -44.11
C SER A 71 2.10 -32.16 -42.60
N LEU A 72 2.61 -33.29 -42.12
CA LEU A 72 2.89 -33.54 -40.71
C LEU A 72 4.40 -33.77 -40.48
N LYS A 73 4.90 -33.33 -39.31
CA LYS A 73 6.33 -33.43 -38.91
C LYS A 73 7.31 -32.95 -39.99
N GLY A 74 7.07 -31.78 -40.58
CA GLY A 74 8.00 -31.14 -41.51
C GLY A 74 8.08 -31.79 -42.90
N GLY A 75 6.97 -32.31 -43.43
CA GLY A 75 6.92 -32.92 -44.76
C GLY A 75 7.15 -34.43 -44.79
N ARG A 76 7.37 -35.05 -43.63
CA ARG A 76 7.66 -36.49 -43.53
C ARG A 76 6.44 -37.38 -43.74
N TYR A 77 5.24 -36.85 -43.50
CA TYR A 77 3.98 -37.54 -43.77
C TYR A 77 3.03 -36.60 -44.48
N MET A 78 2.32 -37.13 -45.48
CA MET A 78 1.31 -36.41 -46.25
C MET A 78 -0.01 -37.14 -46.07
N MET A 79 -0.96 -36.47 -45.41
CA MET A 79 -2.34 -36.94 -45.34
C MET A 79 -3.16 -36.24 -46.41
N VAL A 80 -3.81 -37.02 -47.25
CA VAL A 80 -4.66 -36.57 -48.34
C VAL A 80 -6.09 -36.96 -48.02
N ASN A 81 -6.97 -35.96 -47.92
CA ASN A 81 -8.41 -36.19 -47.75
C ASN A 81 -9.08 -36.15 -49.12
N LEU A 82 -9.67 -37.27 -49.51
CA LEU A 82 -10.40 -37.44 -50.77
C LEU A 82 -11.90 -37.58 -50.48
N MET A 83 -12.73 -37.01 -51.33
CA MET A 83 -14.19 -37.14 -51.29
C MET A 83 -14.60 -38.27 -52.23
N SER A 84 -15.04 -39.40 -51.66
CA SER A 84 -15.59 -40.54 -52.41
C SER A 84 -17.11 -40.61 -52.30
N ASP A 85 -17.74 -41.47 -53.10
CA ASP A 85 -19.20 -41.73 -53.03
C ASP A 85 -19.64 -42.29 -51.66
N ALA A 86 -18.71 -42.80 -50.85
CA ALA A 86 -18.95 -43.34 -49.50
C ALA A 86 -18.65 -42.35 -48.37
N GLY A 87 -18.11 -41.15 -48.67
CA GLY A 87 -17.78 -40.11 -47.70
C GLY A 87 -16.32 -39.63 -47.78
N LEU A 88 -15.88 -38.93 -46.73
CA LEU A 88 -14.50 -38.44 -46.64
C LEU A 88 -13.55 -39.61 -46.33
N GLU A 89 -12.64 -39.91 -47.25
CA GLU A 89 -11.63 -40.94 -47.09
C GLU A 89 -10.26 -40.29 -46.91
N THR A 90 -9.56 -40.64 -45.83
CA THR A 90 -8.21 -40.13 -45.59
C THR A 90 -7.20 -41.19 -45.96
N VAL A 91 -6.28 -40.82 -46.84
CA VAL A 91 -5.24 -41.69 -47.37
C VAL A 91 -3.90 -41.08 -47.01
N GLN A 92 -2.97 -41.92 -46.58
CA GLN A 92 -1.57 -41.56 -46.43
C GLN A 92 -0.82 -42.02 -47.67
N ILE A 93 -0.03 -41.13 -48.26
CA ILE A 93 0.78 -41.46 -49.44
C ILE A 93 2.24 -41.41 -49.07
N ASP A 94 2.96 -42.50 -49.33
CA ASP A 94 4.41 -42.57 -49.15
C ASP A 94 5.15 -41.74 -50.20
N ALA A 95 6.20 -41.03 -49.76
CA ALA A 95 6.92 -40.07 -50.59
C ALA A 95 7.80 -40.70 -51.68
N ASP A 96 8.33 -41.89 -51.45
CA ASP A 96 9.26 -42.56 -52.36
C ASP A 96 8.54 -43.54 -53.31
N THR A 97 7.48 -44.17 -52.83
CA THR A 97 6.74 -45.22 -53.58
C THR A 97 5.42 -44.74 -54.15
N LEU A 98 4.92 -43.57 -53.71
CA LEU A 98 3.60 -43.03 -54.08
C LEU A 98 2.45 -44.02 -53.84
N VAL A 99 2.63 -44.95 -52.90
CA VAL A 99 1.59 -45.91 -52.53
C VAL A 99 0.65 -45.27 -51.52
N ALA A 100 -0.64 -45.29 -51.86
CA ALA A 100 -1.74 -44.84 -51.04
C ALA A 100 -2.19 -45.95 -50.07
N SER A 101 -2.03 -45.71 -48.76
CA SER A 101 -2.56 -46.58 -47.71
C SER A 101 -3.73 -45.89 -46.99
N PRO A 102 -4.91 -46.53 -46.88
CA PRO A 102 -6.05 -45.95 -46.18
C PRO A 102 -5.74 -45.77 -44.69
N VAL A 103 -6.08 -44.61 -44.15
CA VAL A 103 -5.94 -44.30 -42.72
C VAL A 103 -7.33 -44.25 -42.12
N GLU A 104 -7.67 -45.26 -41.32
CA GLU A 104 -8.90 -45.24 -40.54
C GLU A 104 -8.78 -44.24 -39.38
N LEU A 105 -9.08 -42.95 -39.61
CA LEU A 105 -9.06 -41.96 -38.52
C LEU A 105 -10.15 -42.19 -37.46
N ASN A 106 -11.21 -42.92 -37.81
CA ASN A 106 -12.34 -43.18 -36.91
C ASN A 106 -12.01 -44.18 -35.79
N THR A 107 -10.87 -44.86 -35.84
CA THR A 107 -10.42 -45.80 -34.81
C THR A 107 -9.43 -45.19 -33.82
N TYR A 108 -9.09 -43.88 -33.94
CA TYR A 108 -8.21 -43.23 -32.98
C TYR A 108 -8.91 -42.85 -31.67
N ILE A 109 -9.17 -43.86 -30.84
CA ILE A 109 -9.94 -43.78 -29.59
C ILE A 109 -9.51 -42.61 -28.69
N PRO A 110 -8.20 -42.35 -28.44
CA PRO A 110 -7.76 -41.19 -27.67
C PRO A 110 -8.28 -39.85 -28.20
N LYS A 111 -8.21 -39.60 -29.51
CA LYS A 111 -8.69 -38.35 -30.12
C LYS A 111 -10.21 -38.23 -30.04
N VAL A 112 -10.92 -39.31 -30.36
CA VAL A 112 -12.38 -39.34 -30.35
C VAL A 112 -12.94 -39.13 -28.92
N LEU A 113 -12.24 -39.65 -27.90
CA LEU A 113 -12.55 -39.37 -26.49
C LEU A 113 -12.16 -37.94 -26.09
N HIS A 114 -11.05 -37.41 -26.58
CA HIS A 114 -10.58 -36.04 -26.28
C HIS A 114 -11.51 -34.96 -26.85
N GLU A 115 -11.88 -35.10 -28.13
CA GLU A 115 -12.79 -34.20 -28.83
C GLU A 115 -14.25 -34.41 -28.38
N GLY A 116 -14.54 -35.55 -27.74
CA GLY A 116 -15.87 -35.91 -27.28
C GLY A 116 -16.81 -36.26 -28.44
N THR A 117 -16.31 -36.80 -29.54
CA THR A 117 -17.08 -37.10 -30.76
C THR A 117 -17.47 -38.58 -30.89
N TRP A 118 -17.21 -39.39 -29.86
CA TRP A 118 -17.44 -40.86 -29.83
C TRP A 118 -18.89 -41.31 -30.08
N ALA A 119 -19.88 -40.44 -29.90
CA ALA A 119 -21.27 -40.68 -30.27
C ALA A 119 -21.86 -39.51 -31.09
N GLY A 120 -21.01 -38.88 -31.92
CA GLY A 120 -21.42 -37.77 -32.78
C GLY A 120 -21.90 -36.55 -31.99
N ALA A 121 -22.97 -35.90 -32.48
CA ALA A 121 -23.48 -34.65 -31.91
C ALA A 121 -23.88 -34.76 -30.43
N PHE A 122 -24.34 -35.94 -29.99
CA PHE A 122 -24.75 -36.17 -28.60
C PHE A 122 -23.56 -36.08 -27.63
N SER A 123 -22.46 -36.76 -27.94
CA SER A 123 -21.27 -36.73 -27.08
C SER A 123 -20.59 -35.36 -27.10
N GLY A 124 -20.63 -34.65 -28.25
CA GLY A 124 -20.10 -33.29 -28.34
C GLY A 124 -20.87 -32.31 -27.44
N TRP A 125 -22.20 -32.41 -27.42
CA TRP A 125 -23.05 -31.60 -26.54
C TRP A 125 -22.82 -31.93 -25.05
N LEU A 126 -22.64 -33.21 -24.71
CA LEU A 126 -22.30 -33.63 -23.35
C LEU A 126 -20.94 -33.07 -22.91
N ASN A 127 -19.94 -33.07 -23.79
CA ASN A 127 -18.61 -32.54 -23.51
C ASN A 127 -18.65 -31.02 -23.27
N PHE A 128 -19.46 -30.29 -24.06
CA PHE A 128 -19.70 -28.86 -23.88
C PHE A 128 -20.31 -28.53 -22.50
N LEU A 129 -21.31 -29.31 -22.05
CA LEU A 129 -21.90 -29.13 -20.73
C LEU A 129 -20.91 -29.41 -19.59
N VAL A 130 -20.10 -30.47 -19.73
CA VAL A 130 -19.08 -30.82 -18.74
C VAL A 130 -18.03 -29.72 -18.65
N ALA A 131 -17.55 -29.18 -19.78
CA ALA A 131 -16.61 -28.06 -19.83
C ALA A 131 -17.18 -26.79 -19.18
N GLY A 132 -18.45 -26.47 -19.44
CA GLY A 132 -19.15 -25.34 -18.80
C GLY A 132 -19.25 -25.48 -17.28
N ALA A 133 -19.59 -26.68 -16.79
CA ALA A 133 -19.61 -26.97 -15.37
C ALA A 133 -18.22 -26.85 -14.73
N LEU A 134 -17.18 -27.30 -15.44
CA LEU A 134 -15.78 -27.20 -15.04
C LEU A 134 -15.32 -25.75 -14.85
N LEU A 135 -15.63 -24.88 -15.81
CA LEU A 135 -15.34 -23.45 -15.76
C LEU A 135 -16.05 -22.79 -14.59
N PHE A 136 -17.33 -23.12 -14.37
CA PHE A 136 -18.10 -22.62 -13.24
C PHE A 136 -17.52 -23.06 -11.89
N PHE A 137 -17.14 -24.34 -11.75
CA PHE A 137 -16.56 -24.86 -10.51
C PHE A 137 -15.15 -24.30 -10.24
N THR A 138 -14.34 -24.13 -11.29
CA THR A 138 -13.02 -23.50 -11.17
C THR A 138 -13.14 -22.03 -10.76
N GLY A 139 -14.03 -21.27 -11.43
CA GLY A 139 -14.28 -19.86 -11.10
C GLY A 139 -14.83 -19.68 -9.68
N SER A 140 -15.80 -20.49 -9.28
CA SER A 140 -16.38 -20.44 -7.91
C SER A 140 -15.39 -20.91 -6.83
N GLY A 141 -14.51 -21.88 -7.14
CA GLY A 141 -13.42 -22.31 -6.27
C GLY A 141 -12.38 -21.21 -6.06
N VAL A 142 -11.93 -20.56 -7.14
CA VAL A 142 -10.99 -19.42 -7.07
C VAL A 142 -11.61 -18.26 -6.33
N TYR A 143 -12.87 -17.90 -6.63
CA TYR A 143 -13.59 -16.84 -5.89
C TYR A 143 -13.67 -17.16 -4.39
N SER A 144 -14.06 -18.39 -4.04
CA SER A 144 -14.14 -18.81 -2.64
C SER A 144 -12.76 -18.83 -1.96
N TRP A 145 -11.70 -19.21 -2.66
CA TRP A 145 -10.33 -19.17 -2.16
C TRP A 145 -9.83 -17.74 -1.96
N VAL A 146 -10.12 -16.81 -2.88
CA VAL A 146 -9.78 -15.39 -2.74
C VAL A 146 -10.50 -14.79 -1.53
N VAL A 147 -11.83 -14.98 -1.45
CA VAL A 147 -12.63 -14.49 -0.32
C VAL A 147 -12.16 -15.10 1.00
N ARG A 148 -11.86 -16.40 1.02
CA ARG A 148 -11.33 -17.09 2.20
C ARG A 148 -9.93 -16.62 2.58
N SER A 149 -9.03 -16.42 1.61
CA SER A 149 -7.65 -15.97 1.84
C SER A 149 -7.62 -14.53 2.37
N GLN A 150 -8.49 -13.66 1.82
CA GLN A 150 -8.69 -12.31 2.34
C GLN A 150 -9.25 -12.35 3.77
N ARG A 151 -10.24 -13.21 4.03
CA ARG A 151 -10.81 -13.40 5.37
C ARG A 151 -9.81 -13.96 6.36
N GLU A 152 -9.04 -14.98 5.99
CA GLU A 152 -7.99 -15.56 6.84
C GLU A 152 -6.84 -14.57 7.10
N ARG A 153 -6.49 -13.69 6.15
CA ARG A 153 -5.51 -12.62 6.38
C ARG A 153 -6.05 -11.54 7.31
N ASN A 154 -7.28 -11.10 7.12
CA ASN A 154 -7.94 -10.15 8.01
C ASN A 154 -8.16 -10.75 9.42
N GLU A 155 -8.47 -12.04 9.51
CA GLU A 155 -8.58 -12.78 10.78
C GLU A 155 -7.22 -13.03 11.45
N ARG A 156 -6.11 -13.14 10.69
CA ARG A 156 -4.74 -13.20 11.24
C ARG A 156 -4.26 -11.86 11.79
N LEU A 157 -4.63 -10.75 11.15
CA LEU A 157 -4.39 -9.38 11.65
C LEU A 157 -5.32 -9.03 12.82
N ALA A 158 -6.52 -9.63 12.86
CA ALA A 158 -7.49 -9.55 13.95
C ALA A 158 -7.34 -10.68 14.98
N ALA A 159 -6.28 -11.49 14.92
CA ALA A 159 -6.06 -12.53 15.91
C ALA A 159 -5.85 -11.85 17.27
N PRO A 160 -6.70 -12.11 18.27
CA PRO A 160 -6.64 -11.40 19.54
C PRO A 160 -5.28 -11.65 20.18
N VAL A 161 -4.64 -10.56 20.62
CA VAL A 161 -3.35 -10.63 21.32
C VAL A 161 -3.50 -11.54 22.53
N THR A 162 -2.60 -12.51 22.69
CA THR A 162 -2.58 -13.40 23.85
C THR A 162 -1.40 -13.08 24.76
N GLY A 163 -1.66 -13.13 26.06
CA GLY A 163 -0.74 -12.73 27.11
C GLY A 163 -0.82 -13.58 28.36
N GLY A 164 0.09 -13.30 29.30
CA GLY A 164 0.06 -13.89 30.64
C GLY A 164 -0.29 -12.86 31.71
N ALA A 165 -0.81 -13.32 32.85
CA ALA A 165 -1.21 -12.48 33.98
C ALA A 165 -0.08 -11.65 34.62
N ASN A 166 1.18 -11.98 34.29
CA ASN A 166 2.37 -11.24 34.74
C ASN A 166 2.95 -10.32 33.65
N GLU A 167 2.31 -10.23 32.48
CA GLU A 167 2.73 -9.39 31.37
C GLU A 167 1.90 -8.10 31.33
N VAL A 168 2.49 -7.05 30.77
CA VAL A 168 1.83 -5.77 30.48
C VAL A 168 1.62 -5.65 28.98
N LEU A 169 0.41 -5.26 28.58
CA LEU A 169 0.12 -4.93 27.18
C LEU A 169 0.29 -3.43 26.97
N VAL A 170 1.10 -3.04 25.99
CA VAL A 170 1.23 -1.66 25.51
C VAL A 170 0.55 -1.57 24.15
N ALA A 171 -0.64 -0.99 24.13
CA ALA A 171 -1.46 -0.82 22.95
C ALA A 171 -1.34 0.61 22.41
N TYR A 172 -1.26 0.76 21.08
CA TYR A 172 -1.21 2.08 20.45
C TYR A 172 -2.31 2.30 19.43
N ALA A 173 -2.85 3.52 19.39
CA ALA A 173 -3.71 4.00 18.33
C ALA A 173 -3.08 5.24 17.71
N THR A 174 -2.70 5.14 16.43
CA THR A 174 -1.97 6.20 15.73
C THR A 174 -2.50 6.41 14.31
N GLN A 175 -2.38 7.64 13.81
CA GLN A 175 -2.54 7.94 12.38
C GLN A 175 -1.17 8.08 11.71
N THR A 176 -0.27 8.88 12.30
CA THR A 176 1.02 9.27 11.71
C THR A 176 2.23 8.54 12.31
N GLY A 177 2.04 7.66 13.30
CA GLY A 177 3.11 6.84 13.89
C GLY A 177 3.63 7.33 15.26
N THR A 178 3.33 8.55 15.71
CA THR A 178 3.86 9.10 16.98
C THR A 178 3.51 8.23 18.20
N ALA A 179 2.24 7.84 18.33
CA ALA A 179 1.81 6.97 19.44
C ALA A 179 2.42 5.56 19.36
N GLN A 180 2.73 5.08 18.14
CA GLN A 180 3.41 3.80 17.94
C GLN A 180 4.88 3.87 18.36
N GLY A 181 5.59 4.95 18.00
CA GLY A 181 6.96 5.18 18.44
C GLY A 181 7.06 5.22 19.96
N LEU A 182 6.21 6.04 20.59
CA LEU A 182 6.17 6.15 22.05
C LEU A 182 5.79 4.84 22.75
N ALA A 183 4.96 4.00 22.11
CA ALA A 183 4.63 2.67 22.61
C ALA A 183 5.83 1.71 22.56
N LYS A 184 6.66 1.78 21.51
CA LYS A 184 7.92 1.02 21.42
C LYS A 184 8.86 1.45 22.55
N ASP A 185 9.05 2.76 22.73
CA ASP A 185 9.90 3.30 23.80
C ASP A 185 9.40 2.89 25.19
N THR A 186 8.08 2.88 25.38
CA THR A 186 7.45 2.41 26.63
C THR A 186 7.72 0.94 26.88
N VAL A 187 7.63 0.07 25.86
CA VAL A 187 7.96 -1.36 26.00
C VAL A 187 9.43 -1.55 26.35
N GLU A 188 10.34 -0.86 25.68
CA GLU A 188 11.77 -0.92 26.00
C GLU A 188 12.05 -0.46 27.44
N TYR A 189 11.43 0.64 27.86
CA TYR A 189 11.54 1.16 29.22
C TYR A 189 11.08 0.13 30.26
N LEU A 190 9.93 -0.51 30.04
CA LEU A 190 9.40 -1.55 30.93
C LEU A 190 10.31 -2.79 30.98
N GLN A 191 10.81 -3.25 29.82
CA GLN A 191 11.70 -4.42 29.75
C GLN A 191 13.03 -4.19 30.47
N ARG A 192 13.58 -2.97 30.43
CA ARG A 192 14.79 -2.60 31.21
C ARG A 192 14.58 -2.70 32.72
N HIS A 193 13.34 -2.55 33.19
CA HIS A 193 12.95 -2.68 34.60
C HIS A 193 12.39 -4.07 34.93
N ASP A 194 12.73 -5.09 34.13
CA ASP A 194 12.30 -6.49 34.30
C ASP A 194 10.77 -6.70 34.25
N VAL A 195 10.04 -5.74 33.64
CA VAL A 195 8.61 -5.86 33.38
C VAL A 195 8.42 -6.46 31.98
N LYS A 196 7.83 -7.67 31.93
CA LYS A 196 7.48 -8.31 30.65
C LYS A 196 6.39 -7.52 29.95
N ALA A 197 6.73 -6.84 28.87
CA ALA A 197 5.79 -6.04 28.09
C ALA A 197 5.66 -6.54 26.64
N LYS A 198 4.44 -6.51 26.11
CA LYS A 198 4.12 -6.78 24.70
C LYS A 198 3.54 -5.53 24.05
N ILE A 199 3.87 -5.31 22.79
CA ILE A 199 3.30 -4.21 21.99
C ILE A 199 2.23 -4.73 21.03
N SER A 200 1.16 -3.98 20.83
CA SER A 200 0.14 -4.27 19.80
C SER A 200 -0.53 -3.00 19.27
N PRO A 201 -0.95 -2.96 18.00
CA PRO A 201 -1.97 -2.02 17.55
C PRO A 201 -3.24 -2.21 18.38
N LEU A 202 -3.91 -1.11 18.74
CA LEU A 202 -5.16 -1.14 19.51
C LEU A 202 -6.29 -1.85 18.73
N ALA A 203 -6.22 -1.85 17.40
CA ALA A 203 -7.18 -2.53 16.53
C ALA A 203 -7.26 -4.05 16.75
N SER A 204 -6.18 -4.68 17.22
CA SER A 204 -6.08 -6.12 17.47
C SER A 204 -6.35 -6.49 18.93
N VAL A 205 -6.61 -5.50 19.80
CA VAL A 205 -6.89 -5.69 21.22
C VAL A 205 -8.39 -5.89 21.43
N THR A 206 -8.75 -6.81 22.32
CA THR A 206 -10.13 -7.08 22.75
C THR A 206 -10.24 -7.05 24.26
N ALA A 207 -11.46 -6.87 24.79
CA ALA A 207 -11.69 -6.94 26.25
C ALA A 207 -11.18 -8.27 26.85
N GLN A 208 -11.34 -9.39 26.12
CA GLN A 208 -10.83 -10.70 26.51
C GLN A 208 -9.30 -10.72 26.59
N SER A 209 -8.61 -10.10 25.63
CA SER A 209 -7.15 -10.01 25.67
C SER A 209 -6.68 -9.17 26.84
N MET A 210 -7.30 -8.02 27.09
CA MET A 210 -6.92 -7.11 28.19
C MET A 210 -7.02 -7.81 29.55
N ALA A 211 -8.04 -8.65 29.76
CA ALA A 211 -8.22 -9.41 30.99
C ALA A 211 -7.14 -10.49 31.23
N GLN A 212 -6.34 -10.85 30.22
CA GLN A 212 -5.22 -11.78 30.37
C GLN A 212 -3.96 -11.10 30.90
N PHE A 213 -3.82 -9.79 30.73
CA PHE A 213 -2.64 -9.03 31.12
C PHE A 213 -2.81 -8.45 32.52
N LYS A 214 -1.68 -8.20 33.20
CA LYS A 214 -1.65 -7.50 34.50
C LYS A 214 -2.27 -6.10 34.39
N ALA A 215 -1.93 -5.40 33.32
CA ALA A 215 -2.45 -4.09 32.96
C ALA A 215 -2.32 -3.86 31.45
N THR A 216 -3.22 -3.05 30.90
CA THR A 216 -3.16 -2.56 29.51
C THR A 216 -2.88 -1.06 29.48
N LEU A 217 -1.71 -0.69 29.00
CA LEU A 217 -1.30 0.69 28.77
C LEU A 217 -1.69 1.09 27.36
N ILE A 218 -2.41 2.20 27.19
CA ILE A 218 -2.95 2.65 25.90
C ILE A 218 -2.36 4.02 25.58
N ILE A 219 -1.70 4.14 24.42
CA ILE A 219 -1.22 5.41 23.89
C ILE A 219 -2.04 5.76 22.65
N ALA A 220 -2.81 6.84 22.70
CA ALA A 220 -3.77 7.15 21.64
C ALA A 220 -3.63 8.59 21.14
N SER A 221 -3.35 8.76 19.85
CA SER A 221 -3.36 10.08 19.20
C SER A 221 -4.77 10.52 18.83
N THR A 222 -5.03 11.82 18.88
CA THR A 222 -6.22 12.44 18.31
C THR A 222 -5.91 12.92 16.88
N THR A 223 -6.86 12.78 15.96
CA THR A 223 -6.70 13.08 14.54
C THR A 223 -7.58 14.26 14.12
N GLY A 224 -7.06 15.19 13.33
CA GLY A 224 -7.82 16.33 12.79
C GLY A 224 -8.58 17.11 13.86
N GLU A 225 -9.88 17.33 13.65
CA GLU A 225 -10.78 18.11 14.52
C GLU A 225 -11.34 17.30 15.72
N GLY A 226 -10.55 16.41 16.32
CA GLY A 226 -10.99 15.61 17.47
C GLY A 226 -11.52 14.21 17.16
N ASP A 227 -11.26 13.72 15.94
CA ASP A 227 -11.52 12.34 15.58
C ASP A 227 -10.46 11.41 16.19
N MET A 228 -10.76 10.11 16.18
CA MET A 228 -9.84 9.07 16.66
C MET A 228 -9.39 8.18 15.50
N PRO A 229 -8.19 7.59 15.57
CA PRO A 229 -7.72 6.63 14.58
C PRO A 229 -8.70 5.46 14.42
N GLU A 230 -8.80 4.90 13.22
CA GLU A 230 -9.73 3.79 12.91
C GLU A 230 -9.55 2.59 13.84
N GLY A 231 -8.30 2.27 14.24
CA GLY A 231 -8.03 1.22 15.21
C GLY A 231 -8.70 1.43 16.57
N ALA A 232 -8.79 2.69 17.04
CA ALA A 232 -9.50 3.03 18.27
C ALA A 232 -11.02 2.92 18.11
N LYS A 233 -11.59 3.32 16.96
CA LYS A 233 -13.02 3.15 16.68
C LYS A 233 -13.43 1.68 16.70
N ARG A 234 -12.65 0.83 16.01
CA ARG A 234 -12.87 -0.63 15.97
C ARG A 234 -12.82 -1.23 17.37
N PHE A 235 -11.83 -0.84 18.18
CA PHE A 235 -11.70 -1.28 19.56
C PHE A 235 -12.94 -0.92 20.40
N ILE A 236 -13.38 0.34 20.38
CA ILE A 236 -14.58 0.78 21.13
C ILE A 236 -15.82 -0.01 20.71
N ASN A 237 -16.03 -0.21 19.41
CA ASN A 237 -17.15 -1.00 18.90
C ASN A 237 -17.07 -2.46 19.39
N GLY A 238 -15.86 -3.03 19.44
CA GLY A 238 -15.61 -4.38 19.97
C GLY A 238 -15.85 -4.49 21.48
N LEU A 239 -15.54 -3.45 22.27
CA LEU A 239 -15.81 -3.43 23.71
C LEU A 239 -17.31 -3.54 24.00
N LEU A 240 -18.15 -2.81 23.26
CA LEU A 240 -19.60 -2.80 23.45
C LEU A 240 -20.25 -4.16 23.13
N ALA A 241 -19.61 -4.99 22.31
CA ALA A 241 -20.10 -6.34 21.99
C ALA A 241 -19.77 -7.39 23.08
N ALA A 242 -18.90 -7.08 24.04
CA ALA A 242 -18.41 -8.02 25.05
C ALA A 242 -19.29 -8.09 26.32
N ALA A 243 -20.61 -8.26 26.16
CA ALA A 243 -21.60 -8.15 27.24
C ALA A 243 -21.49 -9.17 28.40
N ASN A 244 -20.64 -10.20 28.29
CA ASN A 244 -20.52 -11.29 29.27
C ASN A 244 -19.17 -11.34 30.00
N LEU A 245 -18.30 -10.34 29.84
CA LEU A 245 -17.00 -10.32 30.50
C LEU A 245 -17.08 -9.55 31.83
N ASP A 246 -16.53 -10.09 32.91
CA ASP A 246 -16.30 -9.32 34.13
C ASP A 246 -15.12 -8.36 33.91
N ALA A 247 -15.43 -7.18 33.38
CA ALA A 247 -14.43 -6.17 33.08
C ALA A 247 -13.82 -5.53 34.33
N THR A 248 -14.31 -5.82 35.54
CA THR A 248 -13.72 -5.27 36.79
C THR A 248 -12.28 -5.73 37.03
N GLN A 249 -11.88 -6.83 36.38
CA GLN A 249 -10.51 -7.35 36.41
C GLN A 249 -9.58 -6.65 35.40
N ILE A 250 -10.12 -5.82 34.50
CA ILE A 250 -9.34 -5.12 33.48
C ILE A 250 -8.75 -3.85 34.08
N ASN A 251 -7.43 -3.84 34.26
CA ASN A 251 -6.68 -2.66 34.65
C ASN A 251 -6.12 -1.96 33.41
N TYR A 252 -6.30 -0.64 33.31
CA TYR A 252 -5.76 0.13 32.20
C TYR A 252 -5.14 1.47 32.61
N SER A 253 -4.35 2.07 31.73
CA SER A 253 -3.92 3.47 31.82
C SER A 253 -3.84 4.08 30.42
N ILE A 254 -4.20 5.36 30.28
CA ILE A 254 -4.19 6.03 28.97
C ILE A 254 -3.26 7.23 29.00
N LEU A 255 -2.38 7.30 28.00
CA LEU A 255 -1.68 8.50 27.59
C LEU A 255 -2.32 9.01 26.29
N ALA A 256 -3.02 10.13 26.38
CA ALA A 256 -3.69 10.76 25.25
C ALA A 256 -2.76 11.77 24.59
N LEU A 257 -2.52 11.62 23.29
CA LEU A 257 -1.73 12.57 22.51
C LEU A 257 -2.66 13.52 21.76
N GLY A 258 -2.40 14.82 21.89
CA GLY A 258 -3.12 15.88 21.19
C GLY A 258 -2.34 17.18 21.22
N ASP A 259 -2.99 18.23 20.75
CA ASP A 259 -2.44 19.58 20.71
C ASP A 259 -3.56 20.54 21.15
N SER A 260 -3.26 21.38 22.14
CA SER A 260 -4.19 22.33 22.74
C SER A 260 -4.55 23.49 21.81
N SER A 261 -3.83 23.66 20.70
CA SER A 261 -4.21 24.60 19.64
C SER A 261 -5.49 24.19 18.91
N TYR A 262 -5.90 22.92 19.01
CA TYR A 262 -7.12 22.39 18.42
C TYR A 262 -8.27 22.42 19.42
N ALA A 263 -9.49 22.70 18.94
CA ALA A 263 -10.67 22.83 19.79
C ALA A 263 -11.01 21.56 20.60
N GLN A 264 -10.65 20.38 20.07
CA GLN A 264 -10.95 19.07 20.65
C GLN A 264 -9.69 18.40 21.23
N PHE A 265 -9.01 19.09 22.15
CA PHE A 265 -7.77 18.63 22.78
C PHE A 265 -7.90 17.23 23.41
N CYS A 266 -7.09 16.28 22.93
CA CYS A 266 -7.04 14.88 23.39
C CYS A 266 -8.39 14.11 23.33
N ALA A 267 -9.31 14.52 22.45
CA ALA A 267 -10.67 13.96 22.40
C ALA A 267 -10.71 12.44 22.18
N ALA A 268 -9.78 11.86 21.42
CA ALA A 268 -9.72 10.42 21.20
C ALA A 268 -9.45 9.64 22.50
N GLY A 269 -8.46 10.07 23.28
CA GLY A 269 -8.13 9.45 24.58
C GLY A 269 -9.27 9.58 25.60
N ILE A 270 -9.93 10.74 25.63
CA ILE A 270 -11.09 10.98 26.52
C ILE A 270 -12.25 10.04 26.16
N LYS A 271 -12.57 9.88 24.87
CA LYS A 271 -13.63 8.96 24.42
C LYS A 271 -13.29 7.49 24.72
N LEU A 272 -12.01 7.10 24.59
CA LEU A 272 -11.53 5.77 24.97
C LEU A 272 -11.71 5.50 26.46
N GLU A 273 -11.29 6.44 27.31
CA GLU A 273 -11.45 6.34 28.77
C GLU A 273 -12.93 6.18 29.15
N GLN A 274 -13.81 7.03 28.62
CA GLN A 274 -15.25 6.93 28.85
C GLN A 274 -15.83 5.57 28.43
N SER A 275 -15.32 4.99 27.35
CA SER A 275 -15.81 3.71 26.82
C SER A 275 -15.35 2.53 27.69
N LEU A 276 -14.13 2.58 28.21
CA LEU A 276 -13.60 1.60 29.16
C LEU A 276 -14.28 1.70 30.53
N GLN A 277 -14.57 2.90 31.01
CA GLN A 277 -15.33 3.11 32.25
C GLN A 277 -16.76 2.55 32.15
N LYS A 278 -17.42 2.70 30.99
CA LYS A 278 -18.78 2.18 30.75
C LYS A 278 -18.88 0.66 30.89
N ILE A 279 -17.82 -0.07 30.51
CA ILE A 279 -17.81 -1.53 30.65
C ILE A 279 -17.38 -1.98 32.06
N GLY A 280 -16.90 -1.07 32.92
CA GLY A 280 -16.47 -1.38 34.29
C GLY A 280 -14.97 -1.66 34.47
N ALA A 281 -14.14 -1.35 33.47
CA ALA A 281 -12.69 -1.47 33.58
C ALA A 281 -12.12 -0.42 34.56
N GLN A 282 -11.03 -0.77 35.25
CA GLN A 282 -10.43 0.06 36.29
C GLN A 282 -9.21 0.82 35.77
N ALA A 283 -9.24 2.14 35.88
CA ALA A 283 -8.08 2.98 35.61
C ALA A 283 -7.06 2.83 36.76
N THR A 284 -5.83 2.44 36.42
CA THR A 284 -4.71 2.35 37.38
C THR A 284 -4.21 3.73 37.83
N GLN A 285 -4.48 4.76 37.02
CA GLN A 285 -4.19 6.17 37.27
C GLN A 285 -5.05 7.05 36.37
N PRO A 286 -5.19 8.37 36.66
CA PRO A 286 -5.90 9.30 35.78
C PRO A 286 -5.30 9.35 34.37
N LEU A 287 -6.14 9.61 33.37
CA LEU A 287 -5.70 9.89 32.00
C LEU A 287 -4.76 11.10 31.95
N VAL A 288 -3.59 10.91 31.35
CA VAL A 288 -2.59 11.97 31.14
C VAL A 288 -2.70 12.48 29.70
N LYS A 289 -2.65 13.80 29.52
CA LYS A 289 -2.77 14.47 28.22
C LYS A 289 -1.44 15.09 27.83
N ALA A 290 -0.91 14.68 26.69
CA ALA A 290 0.22 15.33 26.04
C ALA A 290 -0.26 16.50 25.18
N ASP A 291 0.51 17.58 25.20
CA ASP A 291 0.26 18.80 24.42
C ASP A 291 1.41 19.07 23.45
N ALA A 292 1.21 18.75 22.18
CA ALA A 292 2.16 18.79 21.07
C ALA A 292 3.41 17.91 21.27
N ASP A 293 4.24 18.19 22.28
CA ASP A 293 5.35 17.33 22.70
C ASP A 293 4.86 16.23 23.66
N PRO A 294 4.94 14.95 23.28
CA PRO A 294 4.48 13.85 24.14
C PRO A 294 5.40 13.55 25.32
N ILE A 295 6.65 14.00 25.32
CA ILE A 295 7.68 13.52 26.24
C ILE A 295 7.43 13.95 27.70
N PRO A 296 7.08 15.22 28.01
CA PRO A 296 6.81 15.64 29.39
C PRO A 296 5.64 14.86 30.01
N ALA A 297 4.56 14.73 29.24
CA ALA A 297 3.37 13.98 29.65
C ALA A 297 3.65 12.47 29.75
N TRP A 298 4.47 11.91 28.86
CA TRP A 298 4.92 10.52 28.97
C TRP A 298 5.72 10.29 30.26
N SER A 299 6.62 11.20 30.62
CA SER A 299 7.42 11.11 31.85
C SER A 299 6.56 11.13 33.11
N GLU A 300 5.56 12.02 33.16
CA GLU A 300 4.57 12.03 34.25
C GLU A 300 3.78 10.71 34.28
N TRP A 301 3.29 10.29 33.13
CA TRP A 301 2.46 9.10 32.98
C TRP A 301 3.21 7.81 33.38
N ILE A 302 4.46 7.64 32.94
CA ILE A 302 5.24 6.44 33.20
C ILE A 302 5.62 6.31 34.68
N GLN A 303 5.78 7.42 35.40
CA GLN A 303 6.03 7.40 36.85
C GLN A 303 4.84 6.83 37.62
N GLY A 304 3.63 7.23 37.24
CA GLY A 304 2.43 6.67 37.87
C GLY A 304 2.14 5.22 37.43
N VAL A 305 2.49 4.84 36.19
CA VAL A 305 2.52 3.42 35.75
C VAL A 305 3.51 2.62 36.59
N ALA A 306 4.70 3.15 36.87
CA ALA A 306 5.71 2.46 37.68
C ALA A 306 5.19 2.18 39.09
N LYS A 307 4.53 3.17 39.70
CA LYS A 307 3.87 3.04 40.99
C LYS A 307 2.77 1.98 41.00
N SER A 308 1.95 1.92 39.94
CA SER A 308 0.85 0.93 39.85
C SER A 308 1.36 -0.49 39.59
N LEU A 309 2.45 -0.63 38.83
CA LEU A 309 3.06 -1.94 38.53
C LEU A 309 3.99 -2.45 39.64
N GLY A 310 4.41 -1.58 40.55
CA GLY A 310 5.21 -1.93 41.72
C GLY A 310 6.71 -2.04 41.45
N PHE A 311 7.23 -1.28 40.48
CA PHE A 311 8.68 -1.17 40.25
C PHE A 311 9.17 0.25 40.55
N THR A 312 10.43 0.38 40.96
CA THR A 312 11.04 1.69 41.21
C THR A 312 11.52 2.26 39.88
N PRO A 313 10.98 3.40 39.41
CA PRO A 313 11.54 4.07 38.25
C PRO A 313 12.97 4.54 38.58
N SER A 314 13.93 4.30 37.69
CA SER A 314 15.28 4.84 37.84
C SER A 314 15.24 6.37 37.99
N ALA A 315 16.09 6.95 38.84
CA ALA A 315 16.19 8.40 39.05
C ALA A 315 16.66 9.14 37.80
N GLU A 316 17.38 8.45 36.93
CA GLU A 316 17.54 8.81 35.53
C GLU A 316 16.42 8.12 34.76
N VAL A 317 15.26 8.77 34.67
CA VAL A 317 14.40 8.56 33.51
C VAL A 317 15.25 9.06 32.35
N GLU A 318 15.97 8.17 31.66
CA GLU A 318 16.36 8.47 30.28
C GLU A 318 15.04 8.70 29.57
N LEU A 319 14.65 9.98 29.48
CA LEU A 319 13.51 10.43 28.72
C LEU A 319 13.63 9.75 27.36
N PRO A 320 12.56 9.19 26.77
CA PRO A 320 12.55 8.87 25.36
C PRO A 320 13.14 10.10 24.70
N ARG A 321 14.27 9.91 24.00
CA ARG A 321 15.12 11.02 23.57
C ARG A 321 14.17 12.02 22.94
N SER A 322 14.10 13.22 23.51
CA SER A 322 13.34 14.24 22.83
C SER A 322 13.94 14.33 21.44
N ASN A 323 13.10 14.16 20.44
CA ASN A 323 13.54 14.34 19.06
C ASN A 323 13.99 15.79 18.84
N ASP A 324 13.75 16.68 19.82
CA ASP A 324 14.06 18.09 19.80
C ASP A 324 15.49 18.36 20.26
N THR A 325 16.28 18.90 19.34
CA THR A 325 17.62 19.40 19.58
C THR A 325 17.58 20.92 19.50
N LEU A 326 17.96 21.62 20.57
CA LEU A 326 18.12 23.07 20.53
C LEU A 326 19.33 23.44 19.69
N VAL A 327 19.16 24.39 18.76
CA VAL A 327 20.20 24.79 17.83
C VAL A 327 20.27 26.31 17.71
N LYS A 328 21.48 26.81 17.45
CA LYS A 328 21.71 28.18 17.00
C LYS A 328 21.81 28.21 15.49
N ALA A 329 20.77 28.70 14.83
CA ALA A 329 20.65 28.68 13.39
C ALA A 329 20.88 30.09 12.81
N LYS A 330 21.87 30.23 11.92
CA LYS A 330 22.16 31.51 11.26
C LYS A 330 21.53 31.55 9.88
N LEU A 331 20.63 32.51 9.63
CA LEU A 331 20.08 32.71 8.28
C LEU A 331 21.22 33.19 7.36
N ILE A 332 21.58 32.42 6.34
CA ILE A 332 22.66 32.77 5.40
C ILE A 332 22.14 33.19 4.03
N GLU A 333 20.94 32.74 3.65
CA GLU A 333 20.33 33.11 2.38
C GLU A 333 18.82 33.15 2.49
N ARG A 334 18.22 34.13 1.80
CA ARG A 334 16.78 34.22 1.55
C ARG A 334 16.58 34.47 0.07
N LYS A 335 15.81 33.60 -0.59
CA LYS A 335 15.49 33.71 -2.02
C LYS A 335 13.99 33.53 -2.23
N ARG A 336 13.36 34.45 -2.97
CA ARG A 336 11.97 34.28 -3.40
C ARG A 336 11.89 33.19 -4.48
N LEU A 337 10.97 32.25 -4.31
CA LEU A 337 10.75 31.13 -5.25
C LEU A 337 9.56 31.36 -6.18
N ASP A 338 8.59 32.18 -5.77
CA ASP A 338 7.45 32.54 -6.61
C ASP A 338 7.76 33.72 -7.54
N ASN A 339 7.05 33.78 -8.67
CA ASN A 339 6.93 34.96 -9.49
C ASN A 339 5.62 35.70 -9.12
N PRO A 340 5.71 36.94 -8.58
CA PRO A 340 4.55 37.70 -8.12
C PRO A 340 3.60 38.13 -9.25
N GLU A 341 4.02 38.05 -10.52
CA GLU A 341 3.14 38.30 -11.66
C GLU A 341 2.06 37.21 -11.82
N PHE A 342 2.35 35.99 -11.36
CA PHE A 342 1.50 34.82 -11.58
C PHE A 342 1.05 34.13 -10.29
N SER A 343 1.82 34.23 -9.20
CA SER A 343 1.46 33.62 -7.92
C SER A 343 0.83 34.62 -6.96
N ARG A 344 -0.16 34.14 -6.20
CA ARG A 344 -0.87 34.94 -5.19
C ARG A 344 -0.16 35.00 -3.86
N ASN A 345 0.64 33.99 -3.55
CA ASN A 345 1.31 33.87 -2.27
C ASN A 345 2.81 34.06 -2.46
N GLU A 346 3.40 34.87 -1.60
CA GLU A 346 4.85 34.94 -1.52
C GLU A 346 5.38 33.63 -0.92
N VAL A 347 6.34 33.01 -1.60
CA VAL A 347 7.01 31.78 -1.19
C VAL A 347 8.50 32.02 -1.24
N GLN A 348 9.17 31.83 -0.11
CA GLN A 348 10.60 32.01 0.01
C GLN A 348 11.30 30.72 0.43
N MET A 349 12.51 30.54 -0.10
CA MET A 349 13.50 29.60 0.38
C MET A 349 14.41 30.32 1.38
N LEU A 350 14.65 29.68 2.52
CA LEU A 350 15.57 30.15 3.55
C LEU A 350 16.62 29.09 3.82
N LEU A 351 17.89 29.49 3.85
CA LEU A 351 19.00 28.63 4.24
C LEU A 351 19.54 29.05 5.60
N PHE A 352 19.59 28.10 6.52
CA PHE A 352 20.15 28.26 7.84
C PHE A 352 21.44 27.44 7.97
N GLU A 353 22.53 28.08 8.36
CA GLU A 353 23.74 27.40 8.79
C GLU A 353 23.57 26.96 10.25
N LEU A 354 23.74 25.66 10.49
CA LEU A 354 23.68 25.04 11.81
C LEU A 354 25.10 24.71 12.33
N PRO A 355 25.28 24.47 13.64
CA PRO A 355 26.51 23.90 14.16
C PRO A 355 26.80 22.51 13.55
N ASN A 356 28.07 22.17 13.35
CA ASN A 356 28.50 20.94 12.65
C ASN A 356 28.16 19.63 13.38
N ASP A 357 27.83 19.71 14.67
CA ASP A 357 27.45 18.59 15.53
C ASP A 357 25.95 18.27 15.46
N ILE A 358 25.16 19.06 14.74
CA ILE A 358 23.73 18.81 14.55
C ILE A 358 23.51 17.88 13.36
N ASP A 359 22.89 16.74 13.65
CA ASP A 359 22.37 15.83 12.63
C ASP A 359 20.91 16.21 12.30
N PHE A 360 20.56 16.21 11.02
CA PHE A 360 19.21 16.42 10.53
C PHE A 360 19.03 15.77 9.16
N ARG A 361 17.80 15.40 8.84
CA ARG A 361 17.44 14.73 7.59
C ARG A 361 16.26 15.43 6.93
N GLY A 362 16.17 15.28 5.61
CA GLY A 362 14.96 15.70 4.89
C GLY A 362 13.72 15.06 5.51
N GLY A 363 12.71 15.87 5.82
CA GLY A 363 11.49 15.43 6.50
C GLY A 363 11.45 15.72 8.01
N ASP A 364 12.57 16.07 8.64
CA ASP A 364 12.58 16.61 10.02
C ASP A 364 11.83 17.93 10.11
N LEU A 365 11.56 18.40 11.33
CA LEU A 365 10.85 19.64 11.58
C LEU A 365 11.79 20.66 12.22
N PHE A 366 11.76 21.90 11.73
CA PHE A 366 12.46 23.04 12.30
C PHE A 366 11.45 23.97 12.98
N LEU A 367 11.52 24.04 14.29
CA LEU A 367 10.59 24.78 15.14
C LEU A 367 11.16 26.15 15.43
N VAL A 368 10.44 27.18 14.99
CA VAL A 368 10.82 28.60 15.16
C VAL A 368 9.82 29.30 16.05
N THR A 369 10.33 29.93 17.11
CA THR A 369 9.54 30.82 17.97
C THR A 369 9.88 32.27 17.60
N PRO A 370 8.95 33.02 16.97
CA PRO A 370 9.22 34.40 16.62
C PRO A 370 9.28 35.29 17.89
N PRO A 371 10.00 36.43 17.86
CA PRO A 371 10.12 37.32 19.01
C PRO A 371 8.77 37.77 19.55
N GLY A 372 8.57 37.63 20.87
CA GLY A 372 7.33 38.02 21.54
C GLY A 372 6.25 36.94 21.58
N GLU A 373 6.43 35.82 20.86
CA GLU A 373 5.55 34.66 20.95
C GLU A 373 6.08 33.62 21.95
N GLN A 374 5.18 32.81 22.51
CA GLN A 374 5.53 31.70 23.40
C GLN A 374 5.47 30.33 22.70
N GLN A 375 4.77 30.24 21.57
CA GLN A 375 4.60 29.01 20.82
C GLN A 375 5.52 28.96 19.61
N SER A 376 6.28 27.87 19.49
CA SER A 376 7.05 27.56 18.29
C SER A 376 6.14 27.11 17.15
N ARG A 377 6.51 27.44 15.91
CA ARG A 377 5.86 26.93 14.70
C ARG A 377 6.79 25.96 13.96
N PRO A 378 6.33 24.74 13.63
CA PRO A 378 7.12 23.76 12.90
C PRO A 378 7.14 24.07 11.41
N TYR A 379 8.30 23.84 10.78
CA TYR A 379 8.49 23.90 9.33
C TYR A 379 9.24 22.66 8.87
N SER A 380 8.78 22.01 7.80
CA SER A 380 9.42 20.82 7.27
C SER A 380 10.78 21.14 6.64
N VAL A 381 11.81 20.41 7.07
CA VAL A 381 13.19 20.55 6.62
C VAL A 381 13.36 19.97 5.21
N GLY A 382 13.81 20.81 4.29
CA GLY A 382 13.97 20.52 2.87
C GLY A 382 15.40 20.34 2.39
N SER A 383 16.30 19.94 3.28
CA SER A 383 17.68 19.55 2.99
C SER A 383 18.10 18.37 3.88
N ASP A 384 19.27 17.79 3.62
CA ASP A 384 19.83 16.69 4.42
C ASP A 384 21.27 17.02 4.83
N VAL A 385 21.71 16.53 6.00
CA VAL A 385 23.10 16.70 6.47
C VAL A 385 24.15 16.21 5.46
N LEU A 386 23.78 15.31 4.54
CA LEU A 386 24.65 14.88 3.44
C LEU A 386 25.10 16.02 2.51
N GLU A 387 24.36 17.14 2.48
CA GLU A 387 24.71 18.35 1.74
C GLU A 387 25.48 19.38 2.58
N GLY A 388 25.82 19.04 3.82
CA GLY A 388 26.48 19.89 4.81
C GLY A 388 25.56 20.33 5.93
N ASN A 389 26.03 21.27 6.75
CA ASN A 389 25.32 21.83 7.90
C ASN A 389 24.28 22.91 7.53
N ILE A 390 23.72 22.85 6.31
CA ILE A 390 22.78 23.85 5.79
C ILE A 390 21.35 23.29 5.78
N LEU A 391 20.51 23.86 6.65
CA LEU A 391 19.10 23.55 6.76
C LEU A 391 18.28 24.46 5.83
N ARG A 392 17.50 23.86 4.92
CA ARG A 392 16.62 24.58 3.99
C ARG A 392 15.18 24.56 4.46
N LEU A 393 14.52 25.72 4.45
CA LEU A 393 13.07 25.84 4.61
C LEU A 393 12.41 26.37 3.35
N THR A 394 11.17 25.98 3.11
CA THR A 394 10.28 26.62 2.13
C THR A 394 9.08 27.20 2.86
N VAL A 395 8.96 28.52 2.89
CA VAL A 395 7.98 29.22 3.70
C VAL A 395 7.08 30.08 2.82
N SER A 396 5.77 29.85 2.89
CA SER A 396 4.79 30.77 2.31
C SER A 396 4.38 31.82 3.35
N LEU A 397 4.31 33.08 2.93
CA LEU A 397 3.75 34.14 3.77
C LEU A 397 2.26 33.88 3.99
N HIS A 398 1.91 33.49 5.21
CA HIS A 398 0.52 33.21 5.56
C HIS A 398 -0.23 34.54 5.76
N GLN A 399 -1.36 34.71 5.07
CA GLN A 399 -2.25 35.86 5.26
C GLN A 399 -3.64 35.38 5.67
N PHE A 400 -4.23 36.04 6.66
CA PHE A 400 -5.58 35.76 7.16
C PHE A 400 -6.33 37.07 7.41
N LYS A 401 -7.66 37.00 7.49
CA LYS A 401 -8.48 38.14 7.92
C LYS A 401 -8.77 38.00 9.41
N ASP A 402 -8.54 39.06 10.17
CA ASP A 402 -8.90 39.09 11.59
C ASP A 402 -10.42 39.30 11.79
N ALA A 403 -10.84 39.35 13.05
CA ALA A 403 -12.25 39.55 13.42
C ALA A 403 -12.83 40.89 12.90
N ASP A 404 -11.97 41.88 12.67
CA ASP A 404 -12.34 43.19 12.13
C ASP A 404 -12.29 43.22 10.59
N GLY A 405 -11.96 42.09 9.96
CA GLY A 405 -11.88 41.92 8.50
C GLY A 405 -10.59 42.45 7.88
N LEU A 406 -9.61 42.88 8.69
CA LEU A 406 -8.31 43.37 8.23
C LEU A 406 -7.41 42.20 7.87
N VAL A 407 -6.70 42.32 6.74
CA VAL A 407 -5.71 41.33 6.33
C VAL A 407 -4.47 41.46 7.22
N ARG A 408 -4.12 40.39 7.92
CA ARG A 408 -2.91 40.25 8.73
C ARG A 408 -2.04 39.12 8.21
N ASN A 409 -0.75 39.24 8.48
CA ASN A 409 0.21 38.17 8.21
C ASN A 409 0.36 37.28 9.45
N GLY A 410 0.61 35.99 9.25
CA GLY A 410 0.96 35.07 10.32
C GLY A 410 2.28 35.48 10.98
N ALA A 411 2.34 35.50 12.31
CA ALA A 411 3.48 36.02 13.07
C ALA A 411 4.81 35.36 12.67
N CYS A 412 4.87 34.02 12.63
CA CYS A 412 6.11 33.31 12.31
C CYS A 412 6.48 33.41 10.82
N SER A 413 5.50 33.35 9.90
CA SER A 413 5.78 33.54 8.47
C SER A 413 6.21 34.97 8.13
N GLN A 414 5.66 35.98 8.80
CA GLN A 414 6.10 37.38 8.68
C GLN A 414 7.54 37.51 9.20
N TYR A 415 7.81 36.96 10.38
CA TYR A 415 9.14 36.98 10.97
C TYR A 415 10.18 36.34 10.05
N LEU A 416 9.90 35.13 9.54
CA LEU A 416 10.84 34.43 8.65
C LEU A 416 10.98 35.09 7.28
N CYS A 417 9.90 35.55 6.65
CA CYS A 417 9.98 36.08 5.28
C CYS A 417 10.46 37.54 5.21
N HIS A 418 10.25 38.34 6.26
CA HIS A 418 10.48 39.79 6.22
C HIS A 418 11.32 40.32 7.37
N ASP A 419 11.05 39.91 8.62
CA ASP A 419 11.63 40.61 9.78
C ASP A 419 13.03 40.09 10.17
N LEU A 420 13.29 38.79 9.96
CA LEU A 420 14.60 38.17 10.22
C LEU A 420 15.62 38.68 9.19
N GLU A 421 16.79 39.13 9.60
CA GLU A 421 17.81 39.60 8.65
C GLU A 421 18.78 38.48 8.24
N VAL A 422 19.22 38.50 6.98
CA VAL A 422 20.29 37.59 6.53
C VAL A 422 21.57 37.95 7.30
N GLY A 423 22.18 36.94 7.93
CA GLY A 423 23.31 37.05 8.84
C GLY A 423 22.92 36.92 10.32
N GLN A 424 21.64 37.07 10.66
CA GLN A 424 21.14 36.93 12.03
C GLN A 424 21.09 35.48 12.48
N THR A 425 21.41 35.24 13.76
CA THR A 425 21.30 33.93 14.41
C THR A 425 20.09 33.89 15.33
N ILE A 426 19.32 32.81 15.26
CA ILE A 426 18.16 32.55 16.10
C ILE A 426 18.38 31.27 16.92
N ASP A 427 17.78 31.22 18.12
CA ASP A 427 17.59 29.96 18.83
C ASP A 427 16.36 29.27 18.24
N ALA A 428 16.51 28.00 17.86
CA ALA A 428 15.47 27.19 17.26
C ALA A 428 15.59 25.74 17.74
N VAL A 429 14.64 24.91 17.34
CA VAL A 429 14.63 23.48 17.66
C VAL A 429 14.57 22.66 16.38
N VAL A 430 15.46 21.69 16.23
CA VAL A 430 15.35 20.65 15.20
C VAL A 430 14.68 19.44 15.85
N ARG A 431 13.49 19.07 15.38
CA ARG A 431 12.75 17.90 15.81
C ARG A 431 12.89 16.78 14.78
N THR A 432 13.48 15.66 15.19
CA THR A 432 13.53 14.45 14.37
C THR A 432 12.12 13.92 14.07
N HIS A 433 11.85 13.65 12.80
CA HIS A 433 10.59 13.11 12.28
C HIS A 433 10.86 11.84 11.46
N SER A 434 11.33 10.79 12.14
CA SER A 434 11.80 9.56 11.51
C SER A 434 10.76 8.83 10.66
N SER A 435 9.46 8.97 10.98
CA SER A 435 8.35 8.46 10.17
C SER A 435 8.30 9.07 8.77
N PHE A 436 8.87 10.27 8.58
CA PHE A 436 8.92 10.97 7.29
C PHE A 436 10.33 11.03 6.69
N HIS A 437 11.23 10.13 7.09
CA HIS A 437 12.52 9.96 6.41
C HIS A 437 12.43 9.01 5.22
N VAL A 438 13.37 9.18 4.27
CA VAL A 438 13.64 8.17 3.24
C VAL A 438 14.03 6.84 3.92
N PRO A 439 13.28 5.74 3.68
CA PRO A 439 13.58 4.43 4.25
C PRO A 439 14.88 3.85 3.71
N GLU A 440 15.55 3.00 4.50
CA GLU A 440 16.80 2.36 4.10
C GLU A 440 16.62 1.25 3.06
N ASP A 441 15.43 0.63 2.97
CA ASP A 441 15.15 -0.36 1.92
C ASP A 441 14.98 0.29 0.54
N ASN A 442 15.04 -0.51 -0.53
CA ASN A 442 14.94 -0.03 -1.91
C ASN A 442 13.53 -0.14 -2.51
N GLN A 443 12.47 -0.15 -1.68
CA GLN A 443 11.11 -0.18 -2.21
C GLN A 443 10.81 1.08 -3.03
N PRO A 444 9.98 1.00 -4.09
CA PRO A 444 9.58 2.16 -4.85
C PRO A 444 8.91 3.24 -3.98
N MET A 445 9.04 4.50 -4.37
CA MET A 445 8.46 5.63 -3.66
C MET A 445 7.55 6.46 -4.58
N ILE A 446 6.42 6.89 -4.05
CA ILE A 446 5.54 7.89 -4.64
C ILE A 446 5.58 9.10 -3.71
N LEU A 447 6.02 10.24 -4.22
CA LEU A 447 6.07 11.49 -3.48
C LEU A 447 4.93 12.37 -3.99
N ALA A 448 4.11 12.94 -3.11
CA ALA A 448 3.05 13.85 -3.49
C ALA A 448 3.06 15.10 -2.62
N GLY A 449 3.24 16.26 -3.25
CA GLY A 449 3.33 17.55 -2.57
C GLY A 449 2.54 18.64 -3.27
N THR A 450 1.89 19.54 -2.52
CA THR A 450 1.29 20.76 -3.08
C THR A 450 1.80 22.02 -2.41
N GLY A 451 2.03 23.07 -3.20
CA GLY A 451 2.61 24.33 -2.71
C GLY A 451 3.88 24.09 -1.88
N CYS A 452 3.95 24.64 -0.66
CA CYS A 452 5.09 24.43 0.24
C CYS A 452 5.22 23.00 0.77
N GLY A 453 4.25 22.11 0.55
CA GLY A 453 4.38 20.67 0.83
C GLY A 453 5.48 19.98 0.00
N ILE A 454 6.05 20.66 -1.00
CA ILE A 454 7.25 20.18 -1.69
C ILE A 454 8.51 20.23 -0.81
N ALA A 455 8.50 21.02 0.28
CA ALA A 455 9.67 21.32 1.09
C ALA A 455 10.43 20.07 1.56
N PRO A 456 9.83 19.13 2.31
CA PRO A 456 10.58 17.98 2.80
C PRO A 456 11.01 17.03 1.67
N LEU A 457 10.25 17.00 0.58
CA LEU A 457 10.49 16.10 -0.55
C LEU A 457 11.79 16.46 -1.30
N VAL A 458 12.12 17.75 -1.43
CA VAL A 458 13.42 18.18 -1.98
C VAL A 458 14.57 17.69 -1.09
N GLY A 459 14.38 17.67 0.23
CA GLY A 459 15.35 17.14 1.19
C GLY A 459 15.61 15.64 1.06
N PHE A 460 14.78 14.90 0.32
CA PHE A 460 15.02 13.47 0.07
C PHE A 460 16.06 13.23 -1.04
N LEU A 461 16.26 14.20 -1.94
CA LEU A 461 17.12 14.05 -3.12
C LEU A 461 18.54 13.55 -2.82
N PRO A 462 19.26 14.05 -1.80
CA PRO A 462 20.61 13.58 -1.50
C PRO A 462 20.68 12.10 -1.15
N ARG A 463 19.68 11.59 -0.43
CA ARG A 463 19.58 10.17 -0.06
C ARG A 463 19.15 9.30 -1.23
N LEU A 464 18.18 9.77 -2.01
CA LEU A 464 17.74 9.07 -3.22
C LEU A 464 18.86 8.99 -4.27
N ALA A 465 19.75 9.98 -4.32
CA ALA A 465 20.92 9.97 -5.19
C ALA A 465 21.94 8.89 -4.79
N LYS A 466 22.07 8.61 -3.49
CA LYS A 466 22.93 7.56 -2.94
C LYS A 466 22.34 6.17 -3.14
N ASP A 467 21.08 5.98 -2.76
CA ASP A 467 20.38 4.69 -2.77
C ASP A 467 19.21 4.71 -3.76
N ARG A 468 19.56 4.63 -5.06
CA ARG A 468 18.62 4.74 -6.17
C ARG A 468 17.52 3.68 -6.12
N ARG A 469 16.29 4.13 -6.35
CA ARG A 469 15.06 3.33 -6.41
C ARG A 469 14.06 4.00 -7.34
N TYR A 470 13.05 3.26 -7.78
CA TYR A 470 11.97 3.88 -8.55
C TYR A 470 11.27 4.93 -7.69
N THR A 471 11.31 6.19 -8.11
CA THR A 471 10.70 7.30 -7.37
C THR A 471 9.88 8.18 -8.32
N TRP A 472 8.62 8.38 -7.98
CA TRP A 472 7.68 9.16 -8.77
C TRP A 472 7.15 10.34 -7.97
N LEU A 473 7.43 11.56 -8.44
CA LEU A 473 6.91 12.80 -7.86
C LEU A 473 5.60 13.25 -8.53
N PHE A 474 4.58 13.51 -7.74
CA PHE A 474 3.41 14.31 -8.09
C PHE A 474 3.51 15.66 -7.40
N PHE A 475 3.54 16.75 -8.18
CA PHE A 475 3.61 18.10 -7.64
C PHE A 475 2.47 18.96 -8.16
N GLY A 476 1.79 19.69 -7.27
CA GLY A 476 0.65 20.55 -7.59
C GLY A 476 0.83 21.98 -7.10
N ASN A 477 0.58 22.97 -7.96
CA ASN A 477 0.53 24.38 -7.52
C ASN A 477 -0.35 25.28 -8.41
N GLY A 478 -0.39 26.59 -8.15
CA GLY A 478 -1.31 27.49 -8.84
C GLY A 478 -0.97 27.75 -10.31
N HIS A 479 0.30 28.00 -10.63
CA HIS A 479 0.70 28.45 -11.96
C HIS A 479 2.12 28.04 -12.31
N GLU A 480 2.31 27.39 -13.47
CA GLU A 480 3.62 26.89 -13.92
C GLU A 480 4.73 27.95 -13.93
N GLN A 481 4.44 29.14 -14.47
CA GLN A 481 5.39 30.26 -14.51
C GLN A 481 5.48 31.04 -13.18
N GLY A 482 4.58 30.74 -12.25
CA GLY A 482 4.42 31.45 -10.99
C GLY A 482 5.09 30.74 -9.83
N ASP A 483 4.80 29.46 -9.68
CA ASP A 483 5.09 28.73 -8.44
C ASP A 483 5.42 27.25 -8.72
N ASN A 484 6.10 26.99 -9.85
CA ASN A 484 6.81 25.73 -10.07
C ASN A 484 8.09 25.66 -9.22
N LEU A 485 7.88 25.46 -7.91
CA LEU A 485 8.93 25.49 -6.91
C LEU A 485 10.01 24.43 -7.21
N TYR A 486 11.29 24.85 -7.16
CA TYR A 486 12.46 23.99 -7.36
C TYR A 486 12.50 23.28 -8.72
N ALA A 487 11.96 23.92 -9.77
CA ALA A 487 11.87 23.32 -11.11
C ALA A 487 13.22 22.80 -11.62
N GLU A 488 14.28 23.60 -11.50
CA GLU A 488 15.62 23.26 -11.97
C GLU A 488 16.21 22.06 -11.22
N GLU A 489 16.07 22.02 -9.90
CA GLU A 489 16.56 20.93 -9.06
C GLU A 489 15.84 19.61 -9.38
N TRP A 490 14.52 19.67 -9.58
CA TRP A 490 13.72 18.51 -9.95
C TRP A 490 14.03 18.02 -11.37
N ASP A 491 14.18 18.93 -12.34
CA ASP A 491 14.52 18.57 -13.71
C ASP A 491 15.90 17.91 -13.77
N LYS A 492 16.87 18.44 -13.02
CA LYS A 492 18.19 17.84 -12.87
C LYS A 492 18.12 16.47 -12.20
N ALA A 493 17.37 16.32 -11.11
CA ALA A 493 17.21 15.04 -10.43
C ALA A 493 16.60 13.96 -11.33
N GLN A 494 15.69 14.36 -12.23
CA GLN A 494 15.12 13.45 -13.23
C GLN A 494 16.16 13.08 -14.31
N GLN A 495 16.93 14.05 -14.80
CA GLN A 495 18.01 13.81 -15.78
C GLN A 495 19.10 12.89 -15.22
N ASP A 496 19.47 13.06 -13.95
CA ASP A 496 20.47 12.25 -13.26
C ASP A 496 19.95 10.83 -12.90
N GLY A 497 18.65 10.58 -13.09
CA GLY A 497 17.97 9.33 -12.78
C GLY A 497 17.74 9.10 -11.28
N VAL A 498 17.81 10.16 -10.47
CA VAL A 498 17.46 10.14 -9.04
C VAL A 498 15.95 10.06 -8.86
N ILE A 499 15.22 10.81 -9.68
CA ILE A 499 13.75 10.74 -9.79
C ILE A 499 13.41 10.06 -11.11
N SER A 500 12.61 9.00 -11.04
CA SER A 500 12.24 8.21 -12.23
C SER A 500 11.18 8.92 -13.05
N ARG A 501 10.26 9.63 -12.39
CA ARG A 501 9.13 10.29 -13.06
C ARG A 501 8.65 11.50 -12.27
N ILE A 502 8.22 12.53 -12.99
CA ILE A 502 7.63 13.74 -12.42
C ILE A 502 6.33 14.06 -13.16
N ASP A 503 5.24 14.20 -12.41
CA ASP A 503 3.95 14.69 -12.88
C ASP A 503 3.63 16.01 -12.16
N ARG A 504 3.85 17.13 -12.87
CA ARG A 504 3.50 18.47 -12.41
C ARG A 504 2.09 18.84 -12.87
N VAL A 505 1.32 19.45 -11.98
CA VAL A 505 -0.05 19.87 -12.22
C VAL A 505 -0.23 21.30 -11.75
N PHE A 506 -0.76 22.17 -12.62
CA PHE A 506 -0.99 23.56 -12.27
C PHE A 506 -2.45 23.94 -12.52
N ASP A 507 -3.04 24.74 -11.63
CA ASP A 507 -4.46 25.15 -11.71
C ASP A 507 -4.78 25.90 -13.01
N ASN A 508 -3.80 26.62 -13.57
CA ASN A 508 -3.93 27.31 -14.85
C ASN A 508 -3.92 26.36 -16.07
N GLN A 509 -3.59 25.08 -15.88
CA GLN A 509 -3.66 24.05 -16.90
C GLN A 509 -4.98 23.29 -16.71
N GLN A 510 -5.71 22.97 -17.79
CA GLN A 510 -6.96 22.18 -17.73
C GLN A 510 -6.72 20.68 -17.42
N ARG A 511 -5.80 20.39 -16.50
CA ARG A 511 -5.35 19.04 -16.09
C ARG A 511 -5.85 18.65 -14.70
N GLY A 512 -6.56 19.55 -14.00
CA GLY A 512 -7.09 19.29 -12.67
C GLY A 512 -6.03 19.45 -11.57
N TYR A 513 -5.99 18.50 -10.64
CA TYR A 513 -5.12 18.51 -9.45
C TYR A 513 -4.33 17.20 -9.39
N ILE A 514 -3.37 17.09 -8.46
CA ILE A 514 -2.51 15.90 -8.34
C ILE A 514 -3.32 14.60 -8.22
N GLN A 515 -4.41 14.59 -7.46
CA GLN A 515 -5.26 13.41 -7.28
C GLN A 515 -5.94 12.96 -8.58
N HIS A 516 -6.26 13.89 -9.48
CA HIS A 516 -6.81 13.57 -10.80
C HIS A 516 -5.77 12.92 -11.72
N GLN A 517 -4.52 13.39 -11.66
CA GLN A 517 -3.41 12.74 -12.38
C GLN A 517 -3.09 11.37 -11.79
N MET A 518 -3.16 11.22 -10.46
CA MET A 518 -3.01 9.91 -9.82
C MET A 518 -4.08 8.91 -10.29
N ILE A 519 -5.35 9.32 -10.38
CA ILE A 519 -6.42 8.47 -10.92
C ILE A 519 -6.15 8.10 -12.38
N THR A 520 -5.68 9.05 -13.19
CA THR A 520 -5.32 8.81 -14.60
C THR A 520 -4.21 7.74 -14.72
N HIS A 521 -3.29 7.70 -13.76
CA HIS A 521 -2.23 6.70 -13.66
C HIS A 521 -2.55 5.55 -12.69
N GLY A 522 -3.83 5.33 -12.42
CA GLY A 522 -4.29 4.45 -11.35
C GLY A 522 -3.78 3.01 -11.47
N GLU A 523 -3.67 2.47 -12.68
CA GLU A 523 -3.17 1.11 -12.91
C GLU A 523 -1.73 0.95 -12.41
N GLU A 524 -0.84 1.88 -12.79
CA GLU A 524 0.58 1.84 -12.43
C GLU A 524 0.76 2.08 -10.92
N ILE A 525 0.03 3.05 -10.35
CA ILE A 525 0.03 3.31 -8.91
C ILE A 525 -0.44 2.07 -8.14
N PHE A 526 -1.52 1.42 -8.60
CA PHE A 526 -2.03 0.21 -7.97
C PHE A 526 -1.01 -0.93 -8.04
N GLN A 527 -0.32 -1.12 -9.16
CA GLN A 527 0.73 -2.14 -9.29
C GLN A 527 1.92 -1.85 -8.36
N LEU A 528 2.40 -0.60 -8.30
CA LEU A 528 3.45 -0.16 -7.39
C LEU A 528 3.08 -0.45 -5.93
N LEU A 529 1.86 -0.09 -5.52
CA LEU A 529 1.38 -0.28 -4.16
C LEU A 529 1.01 -1.74 -3.84
N GLN A 530 0.40 -2.49 -4.75
CA GLN A 530 -0.07 -3.84 -4.41
C GLN A 530 0.99 -4.91 -4.62
N GLN A 531 1.87 -4.77 -5.62
CA GLN A 531 2.80 -5.81 -6.05
C GLN A 531 4.25 -5.51 -5.68
N GLN A 532 4.65 -4.23 -5.76
CA GLN A 532 6.06 -3.85 -5.56
C GLN A 532 6.36 -3.30 -4.16
N GLY A 533 5.35 -3.21 -3.29
CA GLY A 533 5.55 -2.74 -1.92
C GLY A 533 5.83 -1.25 -1.82
N ALA A 534 5.50 -0.44 -2.83
CA ALA A 534 5.82 0.99 -2.85
C ALA A 534 5.30 1.76 -1.62
N ARG A 535 6.00 2.82 -1.22
CA ARG A 535 5.53 3.74 -0.17
C ARG A 535 5.12 5.07 -0.76
N ILE A 536 4.08 5.70 -0.21
CA ILE A 536 3.63 7.03 -0.58
C ILE A 536 3.95 8.03 0.55
N PHE A 537 4.53 9.17 0.17
CA PHE A 537 4.83 10.29 1.05
C PHE A 537 3.98 11.48 0.62
N LEU A 538 3.14 11.95 1.54
CA LEU A 538 2.19 13.03 1.33
C LEU A 538 2.60 14.23 2.17
N CYS A 539 2.78 15.39 1.55
CA CYS A 539 3.02 16.62 2.30
C CYS A 539 2.23 17.81 1.71
N GLY A 540 1.63 18.63 2.57
CA GLY A 540 0.80 19.75 2.14
C GLY A 540 -0.42 19.98 3.04
N ARG A 541 -1.40 20.73 2.54
CA ARG A 541 -2.62 21.00 3.30
C ARG A 541 -3.47 19.74 3.46
N ALA A 542 -3.87 19.44 4.68
CA ALA A 542 -4.64 18.23 5.03
C ALA A 542 -5.92 18.04 4.18
N ASN A 543 -6.64 19.14 3.89
CA ASN A 543 -7.87 19.10 3.10
C ASN A 543 -7.65 18.78 1.61
N THR A 544 -6.46 19.06 1.06
CA THR A 544 -6.18 18.89 -0.38
C THR A 544 -5.36 17.63 -0.65
N VAL A 545 -4.19 17.51 -0.02
CA VAL A 545 -3.28 16.39 -0.24
C VAL A 545 -3.76 15.17 0.55
N GLY A 546 -4.07 15.33 1.84
CA GLY A 546 -4.55 14.21 2.66
C GLY A 546 -5.84 13.61 2.09
N ARG A 547 -6.95 14.34 2.21
CA ARG A 547 -8.27 13.82 1.78
C ARG A 547 -8.35 13.52 0.29
N GLY A 548 -7.83 14.41 -0.56
CA GLY A 548 -7.93 14.26 -2.02
C GLY A 548 -7.13 13.06 -2.55
N VAL A 549 -5.93 12.81 -2.01
CA VAL A 549 -5.14 11.64 -2.42
C VAL A 549 -5.73 10.36 -1.84
N GLU A 550 -6.24 10.37 -0.61
CA GLU A 550 -6.96 9.21 -0.06
C GLU A 550 -8.15 8.78 -0.94
N GLU A 551 -8.99 9.73 -1.34
CA GLU A 551 -10.13 9.48 -2.22
C GLU A 551 -9.66 8.92 -3.58
N ALA A 552 -8.58 9.46 -4.14
CA ALA A 552 -7.99 8.92 -5.36
C ALA A 552 -7.47 7.49 -5.16
N LEU A 553 -6.78 7.19 -4.07
CA LEU A 553 -6.29 5.84 -3.77
C LEU A 553 -7.43 4.84 -3.61
N LEU A 554 -8.54 5.22 -2.97
CA LEU A 554 -9.75 4.40 -2.87
C LEU A 554 -10.35 4.15 -4.25
N SER A 555 -10.48 5.19 -5.07
CA SER A 555 -10.97 5.04 -6.46
C SER A 555 -10.07 4.13 -7.28
N ILE A 556 -8.75 4.28 -7.17
CA ILE A 556 -7.75 3.43 -7.84
C ILE A 556 -7.91 1.97 -7.41
N ALA A 557 -8.06 1.70 -6.11
CA ALA A 557 -8.24 0.34 -5.60
C ALA A 557 -9.54 -0.30 -6.08
N GLN A 558 -10.63 0.47 -6.19
CA GLN A 558 -11.90 -0.02 -6.74
C GLN A 558 -11.78 -0.31 -8.24
N THR A 559 -11.27 0.65 -9.02
CA THR A 559 -11.22 0.56 -10.48
C THR A 559 -10.18 -0.44 -10.98
N HIS A 560 -8.94 -0.40 -10.46
CA HIS A 560 -7.84 -1.23 -10.94
C HIS A 560 -7.61 -2.47 -10.07
N GLY A 561 -8.04 -2.45 -8.82
CA GLY A 561 -7.98 -3.62 -7.93
C GLY A 561 -9.26 -4.48 -7.94
N GLY A 562 -10.34 -4.03 -8.59
CA GLY A 562 -11.63 -4.72 -8.60
C GLY A 562 -12.24 -4.85 -7.20
N MET A 563 -11.87 -3.96 -6.28
CA MET A 563 -12.30 -4.00 -4.88
C MET A 563 -13.67 -3.35 -4.70
N SER A 564 -14.51 -3.90 -3.81
CA SER A 564 -15.65 -3.16 -3.28
C SER A 564 -15.19 -1.95 -2.45
N GLU A 565 -16.09 -1.03 -2.15
CA GLU A 565 -15.82 0.13 -1.29
C GLU A 565 -15.23 -0.29 0.08
N GLU A 566 -15.83 -1.29 0.73
CA GLU A 566 -15.33 -1.83 2.00
C GLU A 566 -13.93 -2.46 1.86
N GLN A 567 -13.68 -3.18 0.77
CA GLN A 567 -12.38 -3.78 0.48
C GLN A 567 -11.31 -2.71 0.22
N ALA A 568 -11.64 -1.65 -0.51
CA ALA A 568 -10.75 -0.52 -0.76
C ALA A 568 -10.42 0.22 0.54
N GLN A 569 -11.41 0.45 1.41
CA GLN A 569 -11.18 1.06 2.72
C GLN A 569 -10.26 0.22 3.60
N ASN A 570 -10.47 -1.10 3.62
CA ASN A 570 -9.59 -2.04 4.33
C ASN A 570 -8.19 -2.08 3.72
N TRP A 571 -8.07 -1.94 2.39
CA TRP A 571 -6.78 -1.86 1.71
C TRP A 571 -6.01 -0.60 2.08
N LEU A 572 -6.66 0.56 2.08
CA LEU A 572 -6.05 1.82 2.51
C LEU A 572 -5.63 1.76 3.99
N THR A 573 -6.50 1.22 4.85
CA THR A 573 -6.20 1.02 6.28
C THR A 573 -4.96 0.15 6.47
N ARG A 574 -4.83 -0.95 5.71
CA ARG A 574 -3.66 -1.82 5.76
C ARG A 574 -2.38 -1.10 5.33
N LEU A 575 -2.43 -0.29 4.27
CA LEU A 575 -1.25 0.48 3.84
C LEU A 575 -0.78 1.45 4.93
N ARG A 576 -1.70 2.02 5.71
CA ARG A 576 -1.36 2.85 6.88
C ARG A 576 -0.74 2.04 8.01
N GLU A 577 -1.33 0.91 8.37
CA GLU A 577 -0.81 -0.01 9.39
C GLU A 577 0.59 -0.55 9.05
N GLU A 578 0.88 -0.73 7.76
CA GLU A 578 2.19 -1.15 7.24
C GLU A 578 3.20 0.02 7.10
N GLU A 579 2.86 1.23 7.55
CA GLU A 579 3.68 2.46 7.41
C GLU A 579 4.07 2.78 5.95
N ARG A 580 3.21 2.39 5.00
CA ARG A 580 3.41 2.60 3.56
C ARG A 580 2.77 3.88 3.06
N ILE A 581 1.91 4.51 3.86
CA ILE A 581 1.43 5.88 3.67
C ILE A 581 2.02 6.72 4.79
N ARG A 582 2.83 7.71 4.43
CA ARG A 582 3.51 8.62 5.36
C ARG A 582 3.05 10.03 5.06
N GLU A 583 2.61 10.75 6.08
CA GLU A 583 1.93 12.03 5.96
C GLU A 583 2.65 13.08 6.82
N ASP A 584 2.96 14.22 6.22
CA ASP A 584 3.38 15.45 6.89
C ASP A 584 2.42 16.57 6.45
N LEU A 585 1.24 16.58 7.10
CA LEU A 585 0.13 17.45 6.71
C LEU A 585 -0.05 18.58 7.72
N PHE A 586 -0.33 19.78 7.20
CA PHE A 586 -0.63 20.97 7.99
C PHE A 586 -2.05 21.49 7.71
N GLY A 587 -2.68 22.10 8.71
CA GLY A 587 -4.07 22.54 8.72
C GLY A 587 -4.20 24.03 8.93
#